data_AF-A0A957V966-F1
#
_entry.id   AF-A0A957V966-F1
#
_cell.length_a   1.000
_cell.length_b   1.000
_cell.length_c   1.000
_cell.angle_alpha   90.00
_cell.angle_beta   90.00
_cell.angle_gamma   90.00
#
_symmetry.space_group_name_H-M   'P 1'
#
loop_
_entity.id
_entity.type
_entity.pdbx_description
1 polymer ?
#
loop_
_entity_poly.entity_id
_entity_poly.type
_entity_poly.pdbx_seq_one_letter_code
_entity_poly.pdbx_strand_id
1 'polypeptide(L)'
;PFAEKSGVAYFEPNTRWMLANRNMNGTMLNGYSGFFTTDHAALRQQMLAFPTADSLALLRARGVAYVVVFETLPKAPNAGRITALLPLVYRDQTGSVAIYAIKD
;
A
#
# COMPACT_ATOMS: atom_id res chain seq x y z
N PRO A 1 -2.90 21.94 -4.61
CA PRO A 1 -3.30 22.36 -3.24
C PRO A 1 -3.22 21.17 -2.28
N PHE A 2 -2.99 21.40 -0.98
CA PHE A 2 -2.83 20.34 0.03
C PHE A 2 -3.90 20.43 1.11
N ALA A 3 -4.23 19.31 1.74
CA ALA A 3 -5.09 19.33 2.93
C ALA A 3 -4.44 20.18 4.03
N GLU A 4 -5.19 21.14 4.58
CA GLU A 4 -4.68 22.07 5.59
C GLU A 4 -4.31 21.35 6.90
N LYS A 5 -4.99 20.25 7.22
CA LYS A 5 -4.78 19.43 8.42
C LYS A 5 -4.82 17.94 8.12
N SER A 6 -3.98 17.19 8.83
CA SER A 6 -3.87 15.74 8.82
C SER A 6 -4.60 15.09 10.00
N GLY A 7 -4.92 13.80 9.91
CA GLY A 7 -5.61 13.02 10.97
C GLY A 7 -7.09 12.74 10.71
N VAL A 8 -7.60 11.66 11.33
CA VAL A 8 -8.92 11.07 11.03
C VAL A 8 -10.07 12.07 11.18
N ALA A 9 -10.02 12.96 12.18
CA ALA A 9 -11.04 13.97 12.42
C ALA A 9 -11.22 14.97 11.25
N TYR A 10 -10.18 15.11 10.42
CA TYR A 10 -10.18 16.01 9.27
C TYR A 10 -10.39 15.27 7.94
N PHE A 11 -10.54 13.95 7.96
CA PHE A 11 -10.73 13.16 6.74
C PHE A 11 -12.02 13.55 6.00
N GLU A 12 -13.15 13.56 6.71
CA GLU A 12 -14.46 13.86 6.10
C GLU A 12 -14.55 15.31 5.58
N PRO A 13 -14.20 16.36 6.37
CA PRO A 13 -14.23 17.74 5.88
C PRO A 13 -13.35 17.97 4.64
N ASN A 14 -12.12 17.41 4.63
CA ASN A 14 -11.20 17.56 3.50
C ASN A 14 -11.69 16.80 2.26
N THR A 15 -12.27 15.60 2.44
CA THR A 15 -12.82 14.80 1.33
C THR A 15 -14.04 15.48 0.71
N ARG A 16 -14.91 16.09 1.52
CA ARG A 16 -16.05 16.90 1.02
C ARG A 16 -15.58 18.09 0.19
N TRP A 17 -14.57 18.82 0.66
CA TRP A 17 -13.96 19.93 -0.10
C TRP A 17 -13.32 19.50 -1.41
N MET A 18 -12.73 18.30 -1.45
CA MET A 18 -12.21 17.73 -2.69
C MET A 18 -13.32 17.40 -3.69
N LEU A 19 -14.39 16.76 -3.23
CA LEU A 19 -15.53 16.42 -4.08
C LEU A 19 -16.19 17.70 -4.64
N ALA A 20 -16.31 18.73 -3.81
CA ALA A 20 -16.80 20.04 -4.26
C ALA A 20 -15.87 20.67 -5.31
N ASN A 21 -14.55 20.62 -5.12
CA ASN A 21 -13.57 21.12 -6.09
C ASN A 21 -13.68 20.45 -7.46
N ARG A 22 -14.01 19.16 -7.51
CA ARG A 22 -14.26 18.44 -8.77
C ARG A 22 -15.36 19.10 -9.60
N ASN A 23 -16.43 19.57 -8.96
CA ASN A 23 -17.55 20.23 -9.63
C ASN A 23 -17.27 21.69 -10.00
N MET A 24 -16.20 22.27 -9.44
CA MET A 24 -15.78 23.65 -9.66
C MET A 24 -14.60 23.77 -10.65
N ASN A 25 -14.20 22.66 -11.31
CA ASN A 25 -12.98 22.56 -12.11
C ASN A 25 -11.71 23.01 -11.35
N GLY A 26 -11.72 22.88 -10.02
CA GLY A 26 -10.58 23.19 -9.17
C GLY A 26 -9.53 22.09 -9.22
N THR A 27 -8.27 22.43 -8.93
CA THR A 27 -7.19 21.44 -8.85
C THR A 27 -7.47 20.44 -7.72
N MET A 28 -7.32 19.15 -8.01
CA MET A 28 -7.46 18.10 -7.01
C MET A 28 -6.47 18.32 -5.85
N LEU A 29 -6.98 18.34 -4.62
CA LEU A 29 -6.12 18.42 -3.43
C LEU A 29 -5.34 17.10 -3.30
N ASN A 30 -4.02 17.19 -3.15
CA ASN A 30 -3.17 16.06 -2.80
C ASN A 30 -2.92 16.08 -1.27
N GLY A 31 -2.77 14.93 -0.60
CA GLY A 31 -2.51 14.92 0.85
C GLY A 31 -3.12 13.78 1.66
N TYR A 32 -3.71 12.76 1.02
CA TYR A 32 -4.32 11.64 1.72
C TYR A 32 -3.37 10.86 2.63
N SER A 33 -2.06 10.90 2.35
CA SER A 33 -1.05 10.27 3.18
C SER A 33 -1.00 10.81 4.61
N GLY A 34 -1.48 12.05 4.83
CA GLY A 34 -1.62 12.63 6.17
C GLY A 34 -2.74 12.01 7.00
N PHE A 35 -3.65 11.23 6.41
CA PHE A 35 -4.69 10.51 7.15
C PHE A 35 -4.30 9.07 7.49
N PHE A 36 -3.15 8.61 7.01
CA PHE A 36 -2.67 7.27 7.35
C PHE A 36 -2.35 7.17 8.84
N THR A 37 -2.78 6.08 9.46
CA THR A 37 -2.54 5.82 10.88
C THR A 37 -1.04 5.61 11.12
N THR A 38 -0.63 5.73 12.38
CA THR A 38 0.73 5.38 12.80
C THR A 38 1.09 3.93 12.47
N ASP A 39 0.11 3.00 12.53
CA ASP A 39 0.29 1.61 12.12
C ASP A 39 0.68 1.49 10.64
N HIS A 40 0.12 2.30 9.74
CA HIS A 40 0.54 2.32 8.34
C HIS A 40 2.01 2.73 8.18
N ALA A 41 2.48 3.73 8.93
CA ALA A 41 3.89 4.13 8.88
C ALA A 41 4.83 3.02 9.38
N ALA A 42 4.44 2.32 10.46
CA ALA A 42 5.18 1.19 11.00
C ALA A 42 5.24 0.01 10.00
N LEU A 43 4.09 -0.35 9.43
CA LEU A 43 4.00 -1.40 8.42
C LEU A 43 4.86 -1.06 7.19
N ARG A 44 4.82 0.18 6.71
CA ARG A 44 5.64 0.63 5.58
C ARG A 44 7.13 0.44 5.84
N GLN A 45 7.62 0.75 7.05
CA GLN A 45 9.02 0.55 7.41
C GLN A 45 9.40 -0.94 7.41
N GLN A 46 8.52 -1.79 7.97
CA GLN A 46 8.75 -3.24 8.02
C GLN A 46 8.75 -3.88 6.62
N MET A 47 7.96 -3.36 5.69
CA MET A 47 7.92 -3.84 4.31
C MET A 47 9.17 -3.49 3.49
N LEU A 48 10.04 -2.60 3.96
CA LEU A 48 11.32 -2.32 3.28
C LEU A 48 12.25 -3.52 3.22
N ALA A 49 12.17 -4.42 4.21
CA ALA A 49 12.98 -5.63 4.29
C ALA A 49 12.27 -6.86 3.70
N PHE A 50 11.03 -6.73 3.25
CA PHE A 50 10.26 -7.84 2.72
C PHE A 50 10.97 -8.48 1.49
N PRO A 51 10.94 -9.81 1.32
CA PRO A 51 10.36 -10.81 2.22
C PRO A 51 11.38 -11.34 3.26
N THR A 52 11.01 -11.27 4.54
CA THR A 52 11.67 -11.92 5.69
C THR A 52 10.65 -12.72 6.51
N ALA A 53 11.11 -13.68 7.31
CA ALA A 53 10.25 -14.43 8.23
C ALA A 53 9.41 -13.49 9.12
N ASP A 54 10.03 -12.43 9.66
CA ASP A 54 9.35 -11.42 10.48
C ASP A 54 8.26 -10.68 9.69
N SER A 55 8.57 -10.22 8.47
CA SER A 55 7.58 -9.52 7.64
C SER A 55 6.41 -10.42 7.26
N LEU A 56 6.64 -11.72 7.09
CA LEU A 56 5.60 -12.70 6.76
C LEU A 56 4.71 -13.01 7.96
N ALA A 57 5.30 -13.32 9.12
CA ALA A 57 4.56 -13.52 10.37
C ALA A 57 3.71 -12.28 10.70
N LEU A 58 4.25 -11.10 10.46
CA LEU A 58 3.58 -9.84 10.67
C LEU A 58 2.38 -9.60 9.74
N LEU A 59 2.48 -10.02 8.48
CA LEU A 59 1.39 -9.97 7.52
C LEU A 59 0.30 -11.01 7.85
N ARG A 60 0.69 -12.22 8.29
CA ARG A 60 -0.25 -13.25 8.78
C ARG A 60 -1.02 -12.78 10.00
N ALA A 61 -0.35 -12.16 10.98
CA ALA A 61 -1.01 -11.61 12.16
C ALA A 61 -2.04 -10.50 11.83
N ARG A 62 -1.92 -9.86 10.66
CA ARG A 62 -2.87 -8.88 10.12
C ARG A 62 -3.97 -9.52 9.24
N GLY A 63 -3.99 -10.84 9.09
CA GLY A 63 -4.93 -11.56 8.24
C GLY A 63 -4.71 -11.36 6.75
N VAL A 64 -3.51 -10.95 6.33
CA VAL A 64 -3.19 -10.75 4.91
C VAL A 64 -3.01 -12.11 4.24
N ALA A 65 -3.90 -12.44 3.32
CA ALA A 65 -3.85 -13.70 2.57
C ALA A 65 -3.00 -13.61 1.29
N TYR A 66 -2.86 -12.42 0.71
CA TYR A 66 -2.17 -12.20 -0.56
C TYR A 66 -1.35 -10.91 -0.54
N VAL A 67 -0.22 -10.92 -1.24
CA VAL A 67 0.60 -9.73 -1.54
C VAL A 67 0.69 -9.53 -3.03
N VAL A 68 0.48 -8.28 -3.45
CA VAL A 68 0.60 -7.84 -4.83
C VAL A 68 1.91 -7.07 -4.97
N VAL A 69 2.76 -7.50 -5.88
CA VAL A 69 4.09 -6.95 -6.12
C VAL A 69 4.14 -6.40 -7.54
N PHE A 70 4.41 -5.11 -7.66
CA PHE A 70 4.73 -4.47 -8.93
C PHE A 70 6.22 -4.68 -9.20
N GLU A 71 6.55 -5.56 -10.14
CA GLU A 71 7.92 -6.01 -10.42
C GLU A 71 8.79 -4.91 -11.05
N THR A 72 8.17 -3.86 -11.61
CA THR A 72 8.85 -2.72 -12.24
C THR A 72 9.21 -1.59 -11.28
N LEU A 73 8.73 -1.60 -10.03
CA LEU A 73 9.03 -0.52 -9.09
C LEU A 73 10.48 -0.61 -8.60
N PRO A 74 11.19 0.53 -8.43
CA PRO A 74 12.60 0.53 -8.03
C PRO A 74 12.92 -0.16 -6.70
N LYS A 75 11.93 -0.31 -5.83
CA LYS A 75 12.03 -0.98 -4.52
C LYS A 75 11.23 -2.27 -4.47
N ALA A 76 10.91 -2.84 -5.63
CA ALA A 76 10.25 -4.13 -5.70
C ALA A 76 11.14 -5.19 -5.04
N PRO A 77 10.58 -6.02 -4.14
CA PRO A 77 11.31 -7.15 -3.59
C PRO A 77 11.77 -8.10 -4.71
N ASN A 78 12.93 -8.73 -4.54
CA ASN A 78 13.47 -9.67 -5.52
C ASN A 78 12.49 -10.84 -5.75
N ALA A 79 12.00 -10.99 -6.98
CA ALA A 79 10.97 -11.98 -7.32
C ALA A 79 11.39 -13.43 -7.02
N GLY A 80 12.68 -13.77 -7.18
CA GLY A 80 13.20 -15.11 -6.86
C GLY A 80 13.11 -15.40 -5.36
N ARG A 81 13.46 -14.43 -4.52
CA ARG A 81 13.37 -14.55 -3.06
C ARG A 81 11.92 -14.70 -2.58
N ILE A 82 10.98 -13.98 -3.20
CA ILE A 82 9.55 -14.11 -2.85
C ILE A 82 9.03 -15.47 -3.25
N THR A 83 9.31 -15.92 -4.48
CA THR A 83 8.83 -17.20 -5.01
C THR A 83 9.38 -18.40 -4.23
N ALA A 84 10.57 -18.26 -3.62
CA ALA A 84 11.14 -19.27 -2.73
C ALA A 84 10.40 -19.39 -1.38
N LEU A 85 9.71 -18.33 -0.95
CA LEU A 85 9.04 -18.26 0.36
C LEU A 85 7.51 -18.35 0.24
N LEU A 86 6.94 -17.86 -0.86
CA LEU A 86 5.51 -17.73 -1.08
C LEU A 86 5.11 -18.31 -2.43
N PRO A 87 4.02 -19.11 -2.50
CA PRO A 87 3.50 -19.60 -3.76
C PRO A 87 2.98 -18.44 -4.63
N LEU A 88 3.42 -18.42 -5.89
CA LEU A 88 2.86 -17.54 -6.91
C LEU A 88 1.44 -17.99 -7.26
N VAL A 89 0.49 -17.08 -7.17
CA VAL A 89 -0.94 -17.31 -7.48
C VAL A 89 -1.24 -16.86 -8.89
N TYR A 90 -0.72 -15.70 -9.27
CA TYR A 90 -0.99 -15.07 -10.55
C TYR A 90 0.15 -14.14 -10.94
N ARG A 91 0.45 -14.03 -12.23
CA ARG A 91 1.39 -13.05 -12.77
C ARG A 91 0.81 -12.44 -14.04
N ASP A 92 0.72 -11.12 -14.05
CA ASP A 92 0.42 -10.32 -15.23
C ASP A 92 1.71 -9.74 -15.79
N GLN A 93 2.05 -10.14 -17.02
CA GLN A 93 3.23 -9.66 -17.73
C GLN A 93 3.02 -8.25 -18.32
N THR A 94 1.77 -7.86 -18.61
CA THR A 94 1.47 -6.55 -19.20
C THR A 94 1.57 -5.45 -18.15
N GLY A 95 0.95 -5.64 -16.98
CA GLY A 95 1.05 -4.73 -15.85
C GLY A 95 2.33 -4.89 -15.03
N SER A 96 3.14 -5.92 -15.30
CA SER A 96 4.30 -6.30 -14.48
C SER A 96 3.94 -6.48 -13.00
N VAL A 97 2.89 -7.25 -12.74
CA VAL A 97 2.35 -7.51 -11.40
C VAL A 97 2.38 -9.00 -11.10
N ALA A 98 2.87 -9.36 -9.93
CA ALA A 98 2.80 -10.72 -9.39
C ALA A 98 2.01 -10.75 -8.08
N ILE A 99 1.16 -11.76 -7.92
CA ILE A 99 0.36 -11.99 -6.71
C ILE A 99 0.84 -13.28 -6.06
N TYR A 100 1.22 -13.20 -4.80
CA TYR A 100 1.67 -14.35 -4.01
C TYR A 100 0.74 -14.57 -2.81
N ALA A 101 0.51 -15.82 -2.42
CA ALA A 101 -0.28 -16.12 -1.23
C ALA A 101 0.61 -16.22 0.03
N ILE A 102 0.15 -15.70 1.16
CA ILE A 102 0.86 -15.70 2.46
C ILE A 102 0.34 -16.78 3.42
N LYS A 103 -0.36 -17.79 2.89
CA LYS A 103 -1.02 -18.85 3.69
C LYS A 103 -0.19 -19.28 4.90
N ASP A 104 -0.91 -19.54 5.99
CA ASP A 104 -0.36 -20.01 7.26
C ASP A 104 0.52 -21.26 7.09
#